data_AF-A0A1C4RR97-F1
#
_entry.id   AF-A0A1C4RR97-F1
#
_cell.length_a   1.000
_cell.length_b   1.000
_cell.length_c   1.000
_cell.angle_alpha   90.00
_cell.angle_beta   90.00
_cell.angle_gamma   90.00
#
_symmetry.space_group_name_H-M   'P 1'
#
loop_
_entity.id
_entity.type
_entity.pdbx_description
1 polymer ?
#
loop_
_entity_poly.entity_id
_entity_poly.type
_entity_poly.pdbx_seq_one_letter_code
_entity_poly.pdbx_strand_id
1 'polypeptide(L)'
;MVDGSGQKELSPDLFVNARVDTSWLNQDDGLEATQHRAITYVEAGAGGIFVPGASDPALLRELTANIPVPLNVLVIPDLTVADLGRLGVRRISTGSLPYRAAIHAATHVATAVRDGNPDLPAATPYPDLQRRDRLRLHSALTRATRRGERMPKYQVIAHHTIAPGENLDEVLSLYPRLAAATRSEPGNVSFTVFRQLDDERGVVILERYASRDAFATHQQTPHFKDLVLDRLVPRLADRWFESYDVEDTA
;
A
#
# COMPACT_ATOMS: atom_id res chain seq x y z
N MET A 1 -39.70 -6.58 -5.94
CA MET A 1 -38.62 -6.37 -4.95
C MET A 1 -37.64 -7.51 -5.13
N VAL A 2 -36.38 -7.23 -5.43
CA VAL A 2 -35.34 -8.26 -5.50
C VAL A 2 -34.92 -8.49 -4.06
N ASP A 3 -35.12 -9.70 -3.53
CA ASP A 3 -34.61 -10.02 -2.20
C ASP A 3 -33.07 -9.93 -2.22
N GLY A 4 -32.48 -9.36 -1.17
CA GLY A 4 -31.02 -9.31 -1.05
C GLY A 4 -30.39 -10.65 -0.64
N SER A 5 -31.22 -11.68 -0.40
CA SER A 5 -30.76 -13.01 0.01
C SER A 5 -30.11 -13.77 -1.14
N GLY A 6 -30.57 -13.58 -2.38
CA GLY A 6 -29.99 -14.21 -3.57
C GLY A 6 -28.53 -13.80 -3.85
N GLN A 7 -28.10 -12.58 -3.48
CA GLN A 7 -26.69 -12.18 -3.65
C GLN A 7 -25.77 -12.79 -2.59
N LYS A 8 -26.26 -12.98 -1.36
CA LYS A 8 -25.48 -13.66 -0.32
C LYS A 8 -25.37 -15.16 -0.56
N GLU A 9 -26.37 -15.77 -1.19
CA GLU A 9 -26.30 -17.18 -1.59
C GLU A 9 -25.20 -17.44 -2.62
N LEU A 10 -25.01 -16.51 -3.57
CA LEU A 10 -23.94 -16.56 -4.57
C LEU A 10 -22.58 -16.09 -4.05
N SER A 11 -22.56 -15.27 -3.00
CA SER A 11 -21.33 -14.69 -2.43
C SER A 11 -21.50 -14.45 -0.91
N PRO A 12 -21.28 -15.49 -0.08
CA PRO A 12 -21.54 -15.42 1.37
C PRO A 12 -20.71 -14.36 2.10
N ASP A 13 -19.52 -14.05 1.57
CA ASP A 13 -18.60 -13.05 2.13
C ASP A 13 -18.93 -11.60 1.70
N LEU A 14 -19.93 -11.40 0.82
CA LEU A 14 -20.30 -10.07 0.34
C LEU A 14 -20.99 -9.25 1.44
N PHE A 15 -20.39 -8.11 1.81
CA PHE A 15 -20.98 -7.16 2.74
C PHE A 15 -21.86 -6.13 2.01
N VAL A 16 -23.17 -6.22 2.18
CA VAL A 16 -24.14 -5.25 1.64
C VAL A 16 -24.34 -4.11 2.65
N ASN A 17 -23.90 -2.91 2.30
CA ASN A 17 -24.07 -1.69 3.10
C ASN A 17 -25.15 -0.80 2.48
N ALA A 18 -26.37 -0.82 3.02
CA ALA A 18 -27.51 -0.10 2.43
C ALA A 18 -27.50 1.38 2.83
N ARG A 19 -27.64 2.28 1.85
CA ARG A 19 -27.58 3.73 2.05
C ARG A 19 -28.99 4.30 2.28
N VAL A 20 -29.13 5.16 3.29
CA VAL A 20 -30.37 5.88 3.63
C VAL A 20 -30.09 7.38 3.57
N ASP A 21 -30.70 8.09 2.63
CA ASP A 21 -30.38 9.50 2.30
C ASP A 21 -31.27 10.54 2.98
N THR A 22 -32.05 10.16 4.01
CA THR A 22 -32.95 11.07 4.74
C THR A 22 -32.21 12.29 5.30
N SER A 23 -31.09 12.08 6.00
CA SER A 23 -30.23 13.17 6.50
C SER A 23 -29.42 13.89 5.41
N TRP A 24 -29.24 13.28 4.24
CA TRP A 24 -28.47 13.86 3.13
C TRP A 24 -29.32 14.82 2.29
N LEU A 25 -30.58 14.47 2.10
CA LEU A 25 -31.53 15.23 1.27
C LEU A 25 -32.35 16.23 2.09
N ASN A 26 -32.06 16.40 3.38
CA ASN A 26 -32.83 17.22 4.33
C ASN A 26 -34.35 16.99 4.18
N GLN A 27 -34.76 15.74 3.99
CA GLN A 27 -36.19 15.43 4.03
C GLN A 27 -36.60 15.52 5.50
N ASP A 28 -37.62 16.33 5.81
CA ASP A 28 -38.13 16.60 7.17
C ASP A 28 -38.76 15.36 7.86
N ASP A 29 -38.57 14.17 7.28
CA ASP A 29 -39.10 12.89 7.74
C ASP A 29 -38.41 12.36 9.03
N GLY A 30 -37.32 13.00 9.46
CA GLY A 30 -36.72 12.82 10.79
C GLY A 30 -36.08 11.44 11.09
N LEU A 31 -35.86 11.19 12.37
CA LEU A 31 -35.30 9.95 12.93
C LEU A 31 -36.14 8.72 12.54
N GLU A 32 -37.47 8.83 12.63
CA GLU A 32 -38.41 7.73 12.41
C GLU A 32 -38.33 7.19 10.99
N ALA A 33 -38.37 8.06 9.97
CA ALA A 33 -38.25 7.61 8.58
C ALA A 33 -36.88 6.99 8.27
N THR A 34 -35.82 7.52 8.89
CA THR A 34 -34.47 6.96 8.78
C THR A 34 -34.42 5.54 9.33
N GLN A 35 -34.96 5.34 10.54
CA GLN A 35 -35.02 4.03 11.19
C GLN A 35 -35.91 3.07 10.40
N HIS A 36 -37.10 3.50 9.97
CA HIS A 36 -38.02 2.65 9.21
C HIS A 36 -37.39 2.10 7.92
N ARG A 37 -36.69 2.96 7.17
CA ARG A 37 -35.94 2.54 5.96
C ARG A 37 -34.78 1.61 6.32
N ALA A 38 -34.02 1.96 7.36
CA ALA A 38 -32.90 1.15 7.81
C ALA A 38 -33.34 -0.28 8.18
N ILE A 39 -34.40 -0.43 8.98
CA ILE A 39 -34.95 -1.73 9.37
C ILE A 39 -35.44 -2.51 8.15
N THR A 40 -36.23 -1.86 7.28
CA THR A 40 -36.68 -2.49 6.02
C THR A 40 -35.51 -3.03 5.19
N TYR A 41 -34.38 -2.31 5.13
CA TYR A 41 -33.19 -2.75 4.41
C TYR A 41 -32.44 -3.88 5.12
N VAL A 42 -32.42 -3.89 6.45
CA VAL A 42 -31.86 -5.01 7.24
C VAL A 42 -32.69 -6.28 7.01
N GLU A 43 -34.01 -6.18 7.06
CA GLU A 43 -34.93 -7.30 6.78
C GLU A 43 -34.75 -7.84 5.35
N ALA A 44 -34.40 -6.97 4.40
CA ALA A 44 -34.05 -7.36 3.03
C ALA A 44 -32.63 -7.97 2.90
N GLY A 45 -31.85 -8.04 3.97
CA GLY A 45 -30.55 -8.73 4.03
C GLY A 45 -29.31 -7.83 4.15
N ALA A 46 -29.47 -6.51 4.32
CA ALA A 46 -28.34 -5.58 4.49
C ALA A 46 -27.53 -5.92 5.76
N GLY A 47 -26.21 -6.02 5.61
CA GLY A 47 -25.28 -6.28 6.71
C GLY A 47 -24.81 -5.03 7.44
N GLY A 48 -25.13 -3.84 6.92
CA GLY A 48 -24.83 -2.55 7.53
C GLY A 48 -25.70 -1.45 6.91
N ILE A 49 -25.83 -0.35 7.64
CA ILE A 49 -26.61 0.82 7.21
C ILE A 49 -25.69 2.04 7.13
N PHE A 50 -25.77 2.78 6.04
CA PHE A 50 -25.05 4.02 5.83
C PHE A 50 -26.01 5.21 5.81
N VAL A 51 -25.88 6.10 6.79
CA VAL A 51 -26.69 7.33 6.89
C VAL A 51 -25.78 8.55 6.68
N PRO A 52 -25.47 8.91 5.42
CA PRO A 52 -24.68 10.12 5.14
C PRO A 52 -25.45 11.37 5.56
N GLY A 53 -24.74 12.36 6.11
CA GLY A 53 -25.33 13.62 6.58
C GLY A 53 -25.81 13.61 8.04
N ALA A 54 -25.97 12.43 8.67
CA ALA A 54 -26.24 12.35 10.10
C ALA A 54 -24.99 12.80 10.89
N SER A 55 -25.03 14.01 11.47
CA SER A 55 -23.91 14.62 12.20
C SER A 55 -24.20 14.89 13.67
N ASP A 56 -25.47 14.94 14.08
CA ASP A 56 -25.87 15.18 15.46
C ASP A 56 -25.58 13.95 16.36
N PRO A 57 -24.75 14.09 17.42
CA PRO A 57 -24.49 13.02 18.36
C PRO A 57 -25.73 12.40 19.01
N ALA A 58 -26.80 13.17 19.25
CA ALA A 58 -28.03 12.62 19.83
C ALA A 58 -28.73 11.68 18.82
N LEU A 59 -28.92 12.14 17.59
CA LEU A 59 -29.42 11.32 16.48
C LEU A 59 -28.58 10.03 16.29
N LEU A 60 -27.25 10.13 16.32
CA LEU A 60 -26.38 8.97 16.15
C LEU A 60 -26.55 7.92 17.26
N ARG A 61 -26.75 8.33 18.52
CA ARG A 61 -27.05 7.39 19.62
C ARG A 61 -28.37 6.68 19.38
N GLU A 62 -29.41 7.42 18.95
CA GLU A 62 -30.71 6.82 18.66
C GLU A 62 -30.64 5.83 17.49
N LEU A 63 -29.92 6.17 16.42
CA LEU A 63 -29.74 5.27 15.28
C LEU A 63 -28.96 4.01 15.67
N THR A 64 -27.86 4.14 16.40
CA THR A 64 -27.03 2.99 16.80
C THR A 64 -27.67 2.11 17.85
N ALA A 65 -28.54 2.66 18.71
CA ALA A 65 -29.31 1.89 19.68
C ALA A 65 -30.41 1.03 19.02
N ASN A 66 -31.00 1.53 17.93
CA ASN A 66 -32.20 0.93 17.34
C ASN A 66 -31.97 0.20 16.00
N ILE A 67 -30.82 0.39 15.35
CA ILE A 67 -30.45 -0.35 14.13
C ILE A 67 -29.60 -1.57 14.53
N PRO A 68 -30.04 -2.81 14.26
CA PRO A 68 -29.39 -4.02 14.78
C PRO A 68 -28.12 -4.43 14.02
N VAL A 69 -27.64 -3.60 13.09
CA VAL A 69 -26.44 -3.86 12.27
C VAL A 69 -25.47 -2.67 12.34
N PRO A 70 -24.17 -2.85 12.02
CA PRO A 70 -23.19 -1.77 12.01
C PRO A 70 -23.65 -0.50 11.28
N LEU A 71 -23.65 0.63 12.00
CA LEU A 71 -23.88 1.95 11.42
C LEU A 71 -22.60 2.51 10.79
N ASN A 72 -22.73 2.96 9.54
CA ASN A 72 -21.77 3.71 8.78
C ASN A 72 -22.19 5.18 8.66
N VAL A 73 -21.24 6.11 8.77
CA VAL A 73 -21.45 7.55 8.58
C VAL A 73 -20.31 8.15 7.76
N LEU A 74 -20.46 9.39 7.29
CA LEU A 74 -19.33 10.16 6.79
C LEU A 74 -18.49 10.69 7.95
N VAL A 75 -17.26 11.11 7.68
CA VAL A 75 -16.48 11.93 8.63
C VAL A 75 -17.32 13.14 9.04
N ILE A 76 -17.47 13.34 10.34
CA ILE A 76 -18.18 14.47 10.93
C ILE A 76 -17.13 15.40 11.54
N PRO A 77 -17.05 16.67 11.11
CA PRO A 77 -16.18 17.66 11.75
C PRO A 77 -16.38 17.67 13.26
N ASP A 78 -15.31 17.93 14.01
CA ASP A 78 -15.30 18.03 15.47
C ASP A 78 -15.53 16.72 16.26
N LEU A 79 -15.79 15.59 15.59
CA LEU A 79 -15.86 14.27 16.21
C LEU A 79 -14.68 13.39 15.77
N THR A 80 -13.93 12.87 16.74
CA THR A 80 -12.87 11.91 16.46
C THR A 80 -13.44 10.52 16.13
N VAL A 81 -12.62 9.65 15.55
CA VAL A 81 -12.96 8.22 15.37
C VAL A 81 -13.36 7.58 16.72
N ALA A 82 -12.71 7.97 17.82
CA ALA A 82 -13.02 7.49 19.15
C ALA A 82 -14.37 8.02 19.66
N ASP A 83 -14.71 9.28 19.39
CA ASP A 83 -16.03 9.85 19.72
C ASP A 83 -17.14 9.10 18.98
N LEU A 84 -16.99 8.90 17.68
CA LEU A 84 -17.95 8.15 16.87
C LEU A 84 -18.08 6.69 17.35
N GLY A 85 -16.97 6.05 17.70
CA GLY A 85 -16.97 4.71 18.29
C GLY A 85 -17.74 4.63 19.61
N ARG A 86 -17.60 5.65 20.48
CA ARG A 86 -18.38 5.80 21.73
C ARG A 86 -19.87 6.02 21.48
N LEU A 87 -20.22 6.69 20.39
CA LEU A 87 -21.60 6.86 19.94
C LEU A 87 -22.18 5.61 19.27
N GLY A 88 -21.44 4.50 19.18
CA GLY A 88 -21.91 3.23 18.62
C GLY A 88 -21.65 3.06 17.12
N VAL A 89 -21.08 4.06 16.44
CA VAL A 89 -20.69 3.94 15.02
C VAL A 89 -19.64 2.84 14.87
N ARG A 90 -19.74 2.08 13.78
CA ARG A 90 -18.84 0.94 13.50
C ARG A 90 -18.09 1.07 12.17
N ARG A 91 -18.48 2.02 11.31
CA ARG A 91 -17.77 2.35 10.08
C ARG A 91 -17.81 3.86 9.83
N ILE A 92 -16.68 4.40 9.36
CA ILE A 92 -16.56 5.81 8.99
C ILE A 92 -16.06 5.86 7.55
N SER A 93 -16.90 6.37 6.65
CA SER A 93 -16.55 6.66 5.26
C SER A 93 -15.96 8.05 5.14
N THR A 94 -14.86 8.21 4.39
CA THR A 94 -14.29 9.53 4.08
C THR A 94 -15.01 10.23 2.92
N GLY A 95 -15.82 9.49 2.15
CA GLY A 95 -16.48 10.02 0.95
C GLY A 95 -15.49 10.67 -0.02
N SER A 96 -15.90 11.77 -0.65
CA SER A 96 -15.06 12.57 -1.54
C SER A 96 -14.08 13.51 -0.83
N LEU A 97 -14.01 13.49 0.51
CA LEU A 97 -13.17 14.41 1.28
C LEU A 97 -11.70 14.40 0.85
N PRO A 98 -11.01 13.24 0.73
CA PRO A 98 -9.60 13.22 0.33
C PRO A 98 -9.38 13.77 -1.07
N TYR A 99 -10.30 13.47 -2.00
CA TYR A 99 -10.24 13.97 -3.36
C TYR A 99 -10.43 15.49 -3.42
N ARG A 100 -11.46 16.02 -2.74
CA ARG A 100 -11.70 17.47 -2.68
C ARG A 100 -10.54 18.20 -2.01
N ALA A 101 -9.93 17.63 -0.97
CA ALA A 101 -8.74 18.19 -0.33
C ALA A 101 -7.55 18.26 -1.30
N ALA A 102 -7.32 17.21 -2.09
CA ALA A 102 -6.26 17.18 -3.10
C ALA A 102 -6.50 18.24 -4.19
N ILE A 103 -7.72 18.33 -4.72
CA ILE A 103 -8.08 19.35 -5.72
C ILE A 103 -7.95 20.76 -5.15
N HIS A 104 -8.39 20.98 -3.90
CA HIS A 104 -8.23 22.27 -3.23
C HIS A 104 -6.76 22.69 -3.15
N ALA A 105 -5.87 21.81 -2.69
CA ALA A 105 -4.43 22.08 -2.64
C ALA A 105 -3.84 22.35 -4.03
N ALA A 106 -4.21 21.55 -5.05
CA ALA A 106 -3.74 21.75 -6.42
C ALA A 106 -4.17 23.10 -7.00
N THR A 107 -5.44 23.50 -6.80
CA THR A 107 -5.94 24.80 -7.25
C THR A 107 -5.28 25.97 -6.53
N HIS A 108 -4.94 25.81 -5.26
CA HIS A 108 -4.21 26.82 -4.49
C HIS A 108 -2.80 27.03 -5.07
N VAL A 109 -2.05 25.95 -5.32
CA VAL A 109 -0.72 26.04 -5.97
C VAL A 109 -0.83 26.73 -7.34
N ALA A 110 -1.75 26.30 -8.20
CA ALA A 110 -1.92 26.87 -9.53
C ALA A 110 -2.24 28.37 -9.48
N THR A 111 -3.09 28.79 -8.54
CA THR A 111 -3.46 30.19 -8.33
C THR A 111 -2.28 31.01 -7.80
N ALA A 112 -1.55 30.49 -6.82
CA ALA A 112 -0.38 31.17 -6.25
C ALA A 112 0.73 31.39 -7.30
N VAL A 113 0.99 30.39 -8.15
CA VAL A 113 1.94 30.51 -9.27
C VAL A 113 1.48 31.56 -10.29
N ARG A 114 0.20 31.53 -10.68
CA ARG A 114 -0.38 32.52 -11.60
C ARG A 114 -0.22 33.94 -11.06
N ASP A 115 -0.41 34.13 -9.76
CA ASP A 115 -0.41 35.44 -9.10
C ASP A 115 1.00 35.87 -8.65
N GLY A 116 2.04 35.05 -8.89
CA GLY A 116 3.43 35.38 -8.55
C GLY A 116 3.74 35.33 -7.05
N ASN A 117 2.97 34.58 -6.26
CA ASN A 117 3.20 34.44 -4.83
C ASN A 117 4.42 33.52 -4.56
N PRO A 118 5.48 34.00 -3.87
CA PRO A 118 6.65 33.19 -3.55
C PRO A 118 6.37 32.07 -2.53
N ASP A 119 5.32 32.20 -1.71
CA ASP A 119 4.97 31.25 -0.67
C ASP A 119 3.99 30.18 -1.21
N LEU A 120 4.56 29.18 -1.88
CA LEU A 120 3.77 28.06 -2.44
C LEU A 120 3.41 27.01 -1.37
N PRO A 121 2.21 26.41 -1.42
CA PRO A 121 1.88 25.25 -0.59
C PRO A 121 2.88 24.10 -0.77
N ALA A 122 3.21 23.42 0.33
CA ALA A 122 4.13 22.29 0.30
C ALA A 122 3.61 21.14 -0.57
N ALA A 123 4.47 20.62 -1.43
CA ALA A 123 4.22 19.42 -2.25
C ALA A 123 5.19 18.30 -1.84
N THR A 124 4.76 17.05 -1.98
CA THR A 124 5.66 15.90 -1.75
C THR A 124 6.80 15.95 -2.77
N PRO A 125 8.08 15.97 -2.35
CA PRO A 125 9.20 15.96 -3.29
C PRO A 125 9.18 14.71 -4.18
N TYR A 126 9.67 14.85 -5.41
CA TYR A 126 9.71 13.76 -6.38
C TYR A 126 10.33 12.45 -5.84
N PRO A 127 11.48 12.48 -5.14
CA PRO A 127 12.06 11.25 -4.60
C PRO A 127 11.13 10.52 -3.60
N ASP A 128 10.39 11.27 -2.77
CA ASP A 128 9.44 10.70 -1.81
C ASP A 128 8.21 10.12 -2.49
N LEU A 129 7.71 10.79 -3.54
CA LEU A 129 6.57 10.30 -4.32
C LEU A 129 6.92 8.98 -5.01
N GLN A 130 8.08 8.92 -5.67
CA GLN A 130 8.54 7.71 -6.35
C GLN A 130 8.74 6.53 -5.39
N ARG A 131 9.24 6.77 -4.17
CA ARG A 131 9.33 5.74 -3.12
C ARG A 131 7.95 5.18 -2.73
N ARG A 132 6.92 6.02 -2.62
CA ARG A 132 5.57 5.62 -2.21
C ARG A 132 4.86 4.76 -3.25
N ASP A 133 5.05 5.05 -4.53
CA ASP A 133 4.45 4.27 -5.62
C ASP A 133 5.07 2.87 -5.73
N ARG A 134 6.37 2.75 -5.46
CA ARG A 134 7.11 1.48 -5.48
C ARG A 134 6.71 0.51 -4.36
N LEU A 135 6.30 1.00 -3.18
CA LEU A 135 5.84 0.18 -2.06
C LEU A 135 4.49 -0.52 -2.32
N ARG A 136 3.66 -0.03 -3.26
CA ARG A 136 2.35 -0.62 -3.57
C ARG A 136 2.40 -1.82 -4.53
N LEU A 137 3.49 -1.98 -5.28
CA LEU A 137 3.68 -3.14 -6.16
C LEU A 137 4.19 -4.38 -5.41
N HIS A 138 4.83 -4.22 -4.24
CA HIS A 138 5.41 -5.34 -3.48
C HIS A 138 4.40 -6.13 -2.62
N SER A 139 3.25 -5.57 -2.26
CA SER A 139 2.32 -6.22 -1.31
C SER A 139 1.17 -7.02 -1.95
N ALA A 140 1.07 -7.04 -3.27
CA ALA A 140 -0.04 -7.71 -3.98
C ALA A 140 0.22 -9.18 -4.35
N LEU A 141 1.42 -9.73 -4.10
CA LEU A 141 1.79 -11.08 -4.54
C LEU A 141 2.13 -12.01 -3.37
N THR A 142 1.14 -12.25 -2.50
CA THR A 142 1.23 -13.37 -1.54
C THR A 142 -0.07 -14.14 -1.52
N ARG A 143 -0.29 -14.98 -2.53
CA ARG A 143 -1.09 -16.21 -2.41
C ARG A 143 -0.95 -17.09 -3.64
N ALA A 144 -0.24 -18.20 -3.50
CA ALA A 144 -0.74 -19.55 -3.78
C ALA A 144 0.45 -20.53 -3.85
N THR A 145 0.70 -21.23 -2.75
CA THR A 145 1.44 -22.49 -2.76
C THR A 145 0.68 -23.54 -3.57
N ARG A 146 1.38 -24.22 -4.50
CA ARG A 146 1.05 -25.60 -4.90
C ARG A 146 2.30 -26.46 -4.91
N ARG A 147 2.06 -27.74 -4.62
CA ARG A 147 2.99 -28.78 -4.19
C ARG A 147 3.25 -29.72 -5.37
N GLY A 148 4.52 -30.02 -5.63
CA GLY A 148 4.97 -31.06 -6.55
C GLY A 148 5.75 -30.53 -7.75
N GLU A 149 7.00 -30.98 -7.87
CA GLU A 149 7.94 -30.85 -9.00
C GLU A 149 8.83 -29.58 -9.10
N ARG A 150 10.13 -29.84 -8.90
CA ARG A 150 11.34 -28.98 -9.00
C ARG A 150 11.43 -27.84 -7.97
N MET A 151 12.52 -27.86 -7.20
CA MET A 151 12.77 -26.82 -6.20
C MET A 151 12.95 -25.48 -6.93
N PRO A 152 12.15 -24.45 -6.60
CA PRO A 152 12.25 -23.17 -7.28
C PRO A 152 13.62 -22.55 -7.04
N LYS A 153 14.26 -22.09 -8.11
CA LYS A 153 15.45 -21.26 -8.00
C LYS A 153 15.02 -19.93 -7.40
N TYR A 154 15.90 -19.31 -6.62
CA TYR A 154 15.63 -18.02 -6.01
C TYR A 154 16.31 -16.92 -6.81
N GLN A 155 15.52 -16.04 -7.42
CA GLN A 155 16.01 -14.89 -8.18
C GLN A 155 15.99 -13.65 -7.30
N VAL A 156 17.08 -12.90 -7.32
CA VAL A 156 17.20 -11.58 -6.71
C VAL A 156 17.60 -10.57 -7.78
N ILE A 157 17.00 -9.39 -7.75
CA ILE A 157 17.38 -8.23 -8.54
C ILE A 157 17.73 -7.14 -7.54
N ALA A 158 19.03 -6.88 -7.35
CA ALA A 158 19.49 -5.86 -6.42
C ALA A 158 19.87 -4.58 -7.16
N HIS A 159 19.42 -3.45 -6.62
CA HIS A 159 19.63 -2.11 -7.15
C HIS A 159 20.43 -1.30 -6.15
N HIS A 160 21.58 -0.79 -6.58
CA HIS A 160 22.44 0.07 -5.79
C HIS A 160 22.61 1.41 -6.50
N THR A 161 22.55 2.50 -5.74
CA THR A 161 22.90 3.85 -6.18
C THR A 161 24.07 4.33 -5.35
N ILE A 162 25.23 4.53 -5.98
CA ILE A 162 26.43 5.03 -5.31
C ILE A 162 26.22 6.47 -4.86
N ALA A 163 26.63 6.81 -3.63
CA ALA A 163 26.41 8.14 -3.08
C ALA A 163 27.14 9.24 -3.87
N PRO A 164 26.59 10.47 -3.94
CA PRO A 164 27.32 11.62 -4.46
C PRO A 164 28.61 11.87 -3.67
N GLY A 165 29.70 12.23 -4.36
CA GLY A 165 31.00 12.51 -3.73
C GLY A 165 31.90 11.29 -3.50
N GLU A 166 31.37 10.07 -3.63
CA GLU A 166 32.18 8.84 -3.61
C GLU A 166 33.06 8.71 -4.87
N ASN A 167 34.23 8.09 -4.70
CA ASN A 167 35.10 7.71 -5.82
C ASN A 167 34.46 6.53 -6.57
N LEU A 168 33.89 6.82 -7.74
CA LEU A 168 33.16 5.83 -8.54
C LEU A 168 34.01 4.63 -8.93
N ASP A 169 35.25 4.85 -9.39
CA ASP A 169 36.12 3.74 -9.82
C ASP A 169 36.46 2.80 -8.65
N GLU A 170 36.69 3.37 -7.47
CA GLU A 170 36.97 2.59 -6.27
C GLU A 170 35.77 1.75 -5.87
N VAL A 171 34.57 2.34 -5.79
CA VAL A 171 33.34 1.63 -5.41
C VAL A 171 32.97 0.59 -6.48
N LEU A 172 33.07 0.95 -7.76
CA LEU A 172 32.79 0.04 -8.87
C LEU A 172 33.75 -1.15 -8.92
N SER A 173 35.00 -0.98 -8.47
CA SER A 173 35.98 -2.08 -8.40
C SER A 173 35.60 -3.21 -7.43
N LEU A 174 34.67 -2.95 -6.49
CA LEU A 174 34.20 -3.96 -5.54
C LEU A 174 33.27 -4.98 -6.19
N TYR A 175 32.49 -4.60 -7.20
CA TYR A 175 31.49 -5.47 -7.80
C TYR A 175 32.09 -6.67 -8.56
N PRO A 176 33.16 -6.53 -9.37
CA PRO A 176 33.83 -7.68 -9.96
C PRO A 176 34.38 -8.67 -8.92
N ARG A 177 34.91 -8.15 -7.80
CA ARG A 177 35.41 -8.98 -6.69
C ARG A 177 34.27 -9.75 -6.02
N LEU A 178 33.15 -9.07 -5.75
CA LEU A 178 31.94 -9.68 -5.21
C LEU A 178 31.43 -10.77 -6.17
N ALA A 179 31.28 -10.45 -7.45
CA ALA A 179 30.80 -11.40 -8.45
C ALA A 179 31.69 -12.65 -8.55
N ALA A 180 33.02 -12.50 -8.51
CA ALA A 180 33.94 -13.63 -8.55
C ALA A 180 33.82 -14.52 -7.30
N ALA A 181 33.72 -13.90 -6.12
CA ALA A 181 33.56 -14.64 -4.86
C ALA A 181 32.21 -15.37 -4.80
N THR A 182 31.11 -14.69 -5.14
CA THR A 182 29.75 -15.28 -5.10
C THR A 182 29.60 -16.42 -6.11
N ARG A 183 30.16 -16.32 -7.31
CA ARG A 183 30.11 -17.39 -8.33
C ARG A 183 30.85 -18.66 -7.92
N SER A 184 31.72 -18.59 -6.92
CA SER A 184 32.43 -19.75 -6.38
C SER A 184 31.61 -20.49 -5.31
N GLU A 185 30.47 -19.95 -4.90
CA GLU A 185 29.60 -20.59 -3.92
C GLU A 185 28.81 -21.76 -4.53
N PRO A 186 28.74 -22.92 -3.84
CA PRO A 186 27.97 -24.07 -4.34
C PRO A 186 26.49 -23.79 -4.61
N GLY A 187 25.91 -22.80 -3.91
CA GLY A 187 24.51 -22.41 -4.02
C GLY A 187 24.22 -21.34 -5.09
N ASN A 188 25.24 -20.72 -5.69
CA ASN A 188 25.06 -19.71 -6.72
C ASN A 188 24.83 -20.39 -8.09
N VAL A 189 23.77 -19.96 -8.79
CA VAL A 189 23.46 -20.39 -10.16
C VAL A 189 23.97 -19.34 -11.16
N SER A 190 23.75 -18.06 -10.86
CA SER A 190 24.33 -16.96 -11.62
C SER A 190 24.45 -15.70 -10.75
N PHE A 191 25.39 -14.83 -11.12
CA PHE A 191 25.56 -13.53 -10.49
C PHE A 191 26.14 -12.58 -11.53
N THR A 192 25.35 -11.61 -12.00
CA THR A 192 25.75 -10.70 -13.08
C THR A 192 25.50 -9.27 -12.65
N VAL A 193 26.49 -8.40 -12.88
CA VAL A 193 26.43 -6.99 -12.51
C VAL A 193 26.39 -6.14 -13.77
N PHE A 194 25.48 -5.18 -13.81
CA PHE A 194 25.29 -4.22 -14.88
C PHE A 194 25.39 -2.80 -14.35
N ARG A 195 25.92 -1.89 -15.19
CA ARG A 195 25.81 -0.44 -14.98
C ARG A 195 24.57 0.05 -15.72
N GLN A 196 23.86 1.00 -15.12
CA GLN A 196 22.78 1.68 -15.84
C GLN A 196 23.36 2.59 -16.92
N LEU A 197 22.69 2.66 -18.08
CA LEU A 197 23.15 3.45 -19.21
C LEU A 197 23.00 4.96 -18.97
N ASP A 198 21.90 5.36 -18.31
CA ASP A 198 21.54 6.75 -18.09
C ASP A 198 21.88 7.26 -16.68
N ASP A 199 22.49 6.42 -15.84
CA ASP A 199 22.95 6.75 -14.48
C ASP A 199 24.29 6.08 -14.20
N GLU A 200 25.37 6.88 -14.21
CA GLU A 200 26.73 6.40 -13.97
C GLU A 200 26.93 5.79 -12.57
N ARG A 201 26.06 6.14 -11.61
CA ARG A 201 26.07 5.68 -10.21
C ARG A 201 25.15 4.49 -9.97
N GLY A 202 24.31 4.17 -10.96
CA GLY A 202 23.36 3.08 -10.94
C GLY A 202 24.00 1.74 -11.25
N VAL A 203 23.85 0.78 -10.34
CA VAL A 203 24.30 -0.60 -10.50
C VAL A 203 23.12 -1.55 -10.26
N VAL A 204 22.94 -2.50 -11.17
CA VAL A 204 21.96 -3.59 -11.03
C VAL A 204 22.68 -4.92 -10.98
N ILE A 205 22.34 -5.75 -10.00
CA ILE A 205 22.86 -7.10 -9.85
C ILE A 205 21.70 -8.08 -10.06
N LEU A 206 21.87 -8.99 -11.02
CA LEU A 206 20.97 -10.13 -11.22
C LEU A 206 21.61 -11.36 -10.60
N GLU A 207 21.02 -11.84 -9.51
CA GLU A 207 21.52 -12.99 -8.75
C GLU A 207 20.52 -14.13 -8.83
N ARG A 208 21.00 -15.35 -9.06
CA ARG A 208 20.17 -16.56 -9.02
C ARG A 208 20.84 -17.59 -8.13
N TYR A 209 20.06 -18.17 -7.23
CA TYR A 209 20.50 -19.20 -6.29
C TYR A 209 19.68 -20.47 -6.46
N ALA A 210 20.27 -21.60 -6.06
CA ALA A 210 19.61 -22.90 -6.12
C ALA A 210 18.37 -22.99 -5.21
N SER A 211 18.31 -22.17 -4.16
CA SER A 211 17.21 -22.08 -3.21
C SER A 211 17.27 -20.80 -2.38
N ARG A 212 16.22 -20.53 -1.59
CA ARG A 212 16.20 -19.48 -0.56
C ARG A 212 17.29 -19.71 0.50
N ASP A 213 17.57 -20.96 0.88
CA ASP A 213 18.60 -21.30 1.87
C ASP A 213 20.03 -21.04 1.33
N ALA A 214 20.25 -21.28 0.03
CA ALA A 214 21.50 -20.92 -0.62
C ALA A 214 21.74 -19.40 -0.58
N PHE A 215 20.70 -18.60 -0.81
CA PHE A 215 20.79 -17.15 -0.65
C PHE A 215 21.02 -16.72 0.80
N ALA A 216 20.34 -17.34 1.77
CA ALA A 216 20.58 -17.05 3.18
C ALA A 216 22.04 -17.40 3.58
N THR A 217 22.59 -18.48 3.02
CA THR A 217 23.99 -18.87 3.21
C THR A 217 24.94 -17.84 2.59
N HIS A 218 24.66 -17.37 1.37
CA HIS A 218 25.41 -16.30 0.70
C HIS A 218 25.55 -15.06 1.59
N GLN A 219 24.44 -14.61 2.20
CA GLN A 219 24.43 -13.44 3.10
C GLN A 219 25.29 -13.60 4.36
N GLN A 220 25.66 -14.83 4.71
CA GLN A 220 26.49 -15.12 5.88
C GLN A 220 27.98 -15.30 5.55
N THR A 221 28.36 -15.33 4.27
CA THR A 221 29.75 -15.59 3.87
C THR A 221 30.69 -14.44 4.28
N PRO A 222 31.99 -14.72 4.49
CA PRO A 222 32.97 -13.70 4.83
C PRO A 222 33.06 -12.58 3.78
N HIS A 223 33.01 -12.93 2.49
CA HIS A 223 33.12 -11.95 1.41
C HIS A 223 31.85 -11.10 1.28
N PHE A 224 30.66 -11.61 1.61
CA PHE A 224 29.46 -10.79 1.66
C PHE A 224 29.55 -9.74 2.77
N LYS A 225 29.97 -10.15 3.97
CA LYS A 225 30.14 -9.22 5.11
C LYS A 225 31.17 -8.13 4.80
N ASP A 226 32.35 -8.52 4.32
CA ASP A 226 33.41 -7.58 3.94
C ASP A 226 33.00 -6.69 2.75
N LEU A 227 32.72 -7.28 1.59
CA LEU A 227 32.53 -6.50 0.36
C LEU A 227 31.19 -5.76 0.34
N VAL A 228 30.11 -6.38 0.82
CA VAL A 228 28.76 -5.78 0.77
C VAL A 228 28.53 -4.90 2.00
N LEU A 229 28.55 -5.47 3.21
CA LEU A 229 28.12 -4.74 4.41
C LEU A 229 29.15 -3.69 4.84
N ASP A 230 30.44 -4.03 4.84
CA ASP A 230 31.46 -3.13 5.38
C ASP A 230 31.96 -2.13 4.33
N ARG A 231 32.05 -2.54 3.05
CA ARG A 231 32.71 -1.72 2.01
C ARG A 231 31.75 -1.09 1.00
N LEU A 232 30.67 -1.74 0.59
CA LEU A 232 29.70 -1.19 -0.37
C LEU A 232 28.63 -0.36 0.32
N VAL A 233 27.85 -0.96 1.22
CA VAL A 233 26.65 -0.36 1.84
C VAL A 233 26.89 1.05 2.39
N PRO A 234 27.99 1.36 3.11
CA PRO A 234 28.22 2.71 3.63
C PRO A 234 28.42 3.79 2.55
N ARG A 235 28.73 3.39 1.31
CA ARG A 235 29.01 4.27 0.16
C ARG A 235 27.85 4.33 -0.84
N LEU A 236 26.70 3.78 -0.48
CA LEU A 236 25.48 3.84 -1.29
C LEU A 236 24.53 4.91 -0.74
N ALA A 237 23.99 5.75 -1.64
CA ALA A 237 22.88 6.63 -1.31
C ALA A 237 21.55 5.87 -1.23
N ASP A 238 21.41 4.79 -2.02
CA ASP A 238 20.24 3.93 -1.99
C ASP A 238 20.62 2.47 -2.29
N ARG A 239 19.90 1.54 -1.65
CA ARG A 239 20.03 0.10 -1.87
C ARG A 239 18.71 -0.59 -1.61
N TRP A 240 18.23 -1.33 -2.60
CA TRP A 240 17.02 -2.15 -2.47
C TRP A 240 17.11 -3.37 -3.38
N PHE A 241 16.25 -4.36 -3.16
CA PHE A 241 16.21 -5.54 -4.01
C PHE A 241 14.81 -6.12 -4.08
N GLU A 242 14.52 -6.81 -5.19
CA GLU A 242 13.32 -7.61 -5.40
C GLU A 242 13.70 -9.09 -5.41
N SER A 243 12.79 -9.97 -5.01
CA SER A 243 13.05 -11.40 -5.03
C SER A 243 11.85 -12.23 -5.46
N TYR A 244 12.13 -13.33 -6.17
CA TYR A 244 11.12 -14.18 -6.79
C TYR A 244 11.50 -15.65 -6.64
N ASP A 245 10.50 -16.50 -6.37
CA ASP A 245 10.63 -17.94 -6.65
C ASP A 245 10.45 -18.12 -8.16
N VAL A 246 11.46 -18.67 -8.82
CA VAL A 246 11.45 -18.87 -10.27
C VAL A 246 11.49 -20.35 -10.56
N GLU A 247 10.51 -20.81 -11.33
CA GLU A 247 10.53 -22.16 -11.88
C GLU A 247 11.75 -22.32 -12.76
N ASP A 248 12.43 -23.45 -12.63
CA ASP A 248 13.60 -23.72 -13.43
C ASP A 248 13.12 -23.89 -14.90
N THR A 249 13.37 -22.91 -15.77
CA THR A 249 13.08 -23.07 -17.20
C THR A 249 14.29 -23.78 -17.79
N ALA A 250 14.12 -25.05 -18.14
CA ALA A 250 15.09 -25.81 -18.92
C ALA A 250 15.27 -25.18 -20.31
#